data_AF-A0A7W0ZTE6-F1
#
_entry.id   AF-A0A7W0ZTE6-F1
#
_cell.length_a   1.000
_cell.length_b   1.000
_cell.length_c   1.000
_cell.angle_alpha   90.00
_cell.angle_beta   90.00
_cell.angle_gamma   90.00
#
_symmetry.space_group_name_H-M   'P 1'
#
loop_
_entity.id
_entity.type
_entity.pdbx_description
1 polymer ?
#
loop_
_entity_poly.entity_id
_entity_poly.type
_entity_poly.pdbx_seq_one_letter_code
_entity_poly.pdbx_strand_id
1 'polypeptide(L)'
;MIRTLLIALALAGCSGPTPTPTPTPTPTPSPTPDPTPTPTAEPTAGSTPKADGASCLAPGDCQSGVCEGEGCGPDRPGTCAAKARACTRDLRPYCGCDGQTFRTSGSCPGQRFSARSECP
;
A
#
# COMPACT_ATOMS: atom_id res chain seq x y z
N MET A 1 49.87 -44.00 -76.21
CA MET A 1 50.28 -44.26 -74.82
C MET A 1 50.72 -42.95 -74.18
N ILE A 2 50.51 -42.78 -72.86
CA ILE A 2 50.73 -41.58 -72.02
C ILE A 2 49.44 -40.76 -71.86
N ARG A 3 48.53 -41.09 -70.93
CA ARG A 3 48.55 -40.87 -69.46
C ARG A 3 48.59 -39.41 -69.04
N THR A 4 47.51 -39.02 -68.35
CA THR A 4 47.44 -38.03 -67.27
C THR A 4 47.33 -36.56 -67.66
N LEU A 5 46.14 -35.96 -67.47
CA LEU A 5 46.00 -34.84 -66.54
C LEU A 5 44.53 -34.64 -66.13
N LEU A 6 44.19 -35.16 -64.95
CA LEU A 6 43.03 -34.76 -64.17
C LEU A 6 43.35 -33.37 -63.58
N ILE A 7 42.65 -32.33 -64.00
CA ILE A 7 42.67 -31.04 -63.31
C ILE A 7 41.35 -30.91 -62.56
N ALA A 8 41.37 -31.32 -61.29
CA ALA A 8 40.30 -31.05 -60.34
C ALA A 8 40.41 -29.58 -59.89
N LEU A 9 39.48 -28.75 -60.35
CA LEU A 9 39.37 -27.34 -60.01
C LEU A 9 38.76 -27.20 -58.61
N ALA A 10 39.60 -27.04 -57.59
CA ALA A 10 39.18 -26.80 -56.21
C ALA A 10 38.82 -25.32 -56.00
N LEU A 11 37.53 -24.99 -56.07
CA LEU A 11 36.99 -23.69 -55.64
C LEU A 11 36.90 -23.68 -54.10
N ALA A 12 37.97 -23.22 -53.46
CA ALA A 12 38.00 -22.95 -52.02
C ALA A 12 37.11 -21.73 -51.71
N GLY A 13 35.86 -21.98 -51.30
CA GLY A 13 34.97 -20.97 -50.74
C GLY A 13 35.46 -20.54 -49.36
N CYS A 14 36.04 -19.34 -49.27
CA CYS A 14 36.39 -18.72 -48.00
C CYS A 14 35.12 -18.13 -47.37
N SER A 15 34.45 -18.91 -46.52
CA SER A 15 33.37 -18.42 -45.66
C SER A 15 33.98 -17.71 -44.46
N GLY A 16 34.15 -16.40 -44.55
CA GLY A 16 34.57 -15.58 -43.41
C GLY A 16 33.51 -15.60 -42.28
N PRO A 17 33.92 -15.56 -41.00
CA PRO A 17 32.97 -15.55 -39.89
C PRO A 17 32.10 -14.28 -39.94
N THR A 18 30.78 -14.47 -39.96
CA THR A 18 29.81 -13.39 -39.84
C THR A 18 30.01 -12.68 -38.49
N PRO A 19 30.12 -11.33 -38.44
CA PRO A 19 30.23 -10.63 -37.18
C PRO A 19 28.95 -10.84 -36.37
N THR A 20 29.09 -11.44 -35.19
CA THR A 20 28.01 -11.62 -34.22
C THR A 20 27.58 -10.24 -33.72
N PRO A 21 26.28 -9.87 -33.77
CA PRO A 21 25.82 -8.60 -33.23
C PRO A 21 26.08 -8.54 -31.72
N THR A 22 26.76 -7.48 -31.28
CA THR A 22 27.01 -7.21 -29.86
C THR A 22 25.69 -6.88 -29.16
N PRO A 23 25.35 -7.52 -28.03
CA PRO A 23 24.12 -7.20 -27.31
C PRO A 23 24.14 -5.75 -26.82
N THR A 24 23.07 -5.01 -27.12
CA THR A 24 22.86 -3.64 -26.62
C THR A 24 22.58 -3.68 -25.12
N PRO A 25 23.24 -2.85 -24.29
CA PRO A 25 22.96 -2.82 -22.86
C PRO A 25 21.50 -2.43 -22.61
N THR A 26 20.81 -3.23 -21.82
CA THR A 26 19.44 -2.96 -21.37
C THR A 26 19.47 -1.80 -20.36
N PRO A 27 18.60 -0.78 -20.49
CA PRO A 27 18.56 0.31 -19.53
C PRO A 27 18.21 -0.22 -18.13
N THR A 28 19.06 0.09 -17.16
CA THR A 28 18.81 -0.21 -15.74
C THR A 28 17.59 0.58 -15.26
N PRO A 29 16.59 -0.04 -14.63
CA PRO A 29 15.46 0.68 -14.07
C PRO A 29 15.95 1.67 -13.00
N SER A 30 15.51 2.92 -13.11
CA SER A 30 15.76 3.95 -12.11
C SER A 30 15.08 3.56 -10.78
N PRO A 31 15.72 3.80 -9.62
CA PRO A 31 15.07 3.55 -8.34
C PRO A 31 13.78 4.35 -8.23
N THR A 32 12.69 3.67 -7.88
CA THR A 32 11.42 4.30 -7.53
C THR A 32 11.62 5.05 -6.21
N PRO A 33 11.22 6.33 -6.11
CA PRO A 33 11.30 7.05 -4.84
C PRO A 33 10.48 6.32 -3.78
N ASP A 34 11.06 6.18 -2.60
CA ASP A 34 10.40 5.64 -1.41
C ASP A 34 9.18 6.51 -1.07
N PRO A 35 8.01 5.94 -0.73
CA PRO A 35 6.86 6.72 -0.36
C PRO A 35 7.16 7.51 0.92
N THR A 36 7.28 8.83 0.80
CA THR A 36 7.35 9.74 1.94
C THR A 36 6.20 9.42 2.91
N PRO A 37 6.46 9.13 4.20
CA PRO A 37 5.40 8.84 5.15
C PRO A 37 4.40 9.99 5.19
N THR A 38 3.12 9.66 5.02
CA THR A 38 2.04 10.63 5.15
C THR A 38 2.09 11.22 6.56
N PRO A 39 2.07 12.57 6.72
CA PRO A 39 2.12 13.16 8.05
C PRO A 39 0.94 12.66 8.86
N THR A 40 1.23 11.90 9.92
CA THR A 40 0.26 11.69 11.00
C THR A 40 0.00 13.06 11.60
N ALA A 41 -1.25 13.50 11.64
CA ALA A 41 -1.60 14.79 12.23
C ALA A 41 -1.01 14.85 13.65
N GLU A 42 0.02 15.67 13.83
CA GLU A 42 0.58 15.95 15.14
C GLU A 42 -0.57 16.54 15.98
N PRO A 43 -0.83 16.02 17.19
CA PRO A 43 -1.83 16.62 18.05
C PRO A 43 -1.44 18.09 18.22
N THR A 44 -2.32 19.00 17.81
CA THR A 44 -2.11 20.44 18.00
C THR A 44 -1.89 20.64 19.50
N ALA A 45 -0.67 21.03 19.88
CA ALA A 45 -0.18 21.05 21.26
C ALA A 45 -0.88 22.06 22.21
N GLY A 46 -2.11 22.48 21.89
CA GLY A 46 -2.92 23.43 22.66
C GLY A 46 -4.31 22.93 23.07
N SER A 47 -4.80 21.78 22.59
CA SER A 47 -6.11 21.25 23.00
C SER A 47 -5.95 20.16 24.06
N THR A 48 -6.42 20.44 25.28
CA THR A 48 -6.56 19.42 26.33
C THR A 48 -7.37 18.22 25.79
N PRO A 49 -6.88 16.97 25.93
CA PRO A 49 -7.64 15.79 25.52
C PRO A 49 -8.99 15.75 26.23
N LYS A 50 -10.05 15.44 25.46
CA LYS A 50 -11.44 15.44 25.91
C LYS A 50 -11.76 14.14 26.68
N ALA A 51 -12.69 14.26 27.62
CA ALA A 51 -13.22 13.11 28.37
C ALA A 51 -14.06 12.17 27.50
N ASP A 52 -14.30 10.96 27.99
CA ASP A 52 -15.22 10.00 27.36
C ASP A 52 -16.63 10.61 27.21
N GLY A 53 -17.29 10.33 26.09
CA GLY A 53 -18.59 10.89 25.72
C GLY A 53 -18.54 12.21 24.94
N ALA A 54 -17.38 12.87 24.87
CA ALA A 54 -17.23 14.10 24.09
C ALA A 54 -17.16 13.83 22.58
N SER A 55 -17.56 14.82 21.76
CA SER A 55 -17.38 14.80 20.31
C SER A 55 -15.90 14.89 19.91
N CYS A 56 -15.50 14.08 18.92
CA CYS A 56 -14.14 14.00 18.42
C CYS A 56 -14.10 13.80 16.90
N LEU A 57 -12.98 14.19 16.29
CA LEU A 57 -12.68 13.95 14.88
C LEU A 57 -11.44 13.08 14.70
N ALA A 58 -10.52 13.12 15.66
CA ALA A 58 -9.30 12.33 15.67
C ALA A 58 -9.11 11.59 17.01
N PRO A 59 -8.40 10.44 17.02
CA PRO A 59 -8.04 9.72 18.26
C PRO A 59 -7.34 10.61 19.30
N GLY A 60 -6.47 11.52 18.85
CA GLY A 60 -5.74 12.46 19.70
C GLY A 60 -6.62 13.50 20.41
N ASP A 61 -7.87 13.68 19.98
CA ASP A 61 -8.83 14.55 20.67
C ASP A 61 -9.28 13.95 22.01
N CYS A 62 -9.14 12.64 22.19
CA CYS A 62 -9.70 11.91 23.32
C CYS A 62 -8.60 11.54 24.31
N GLN A 63 -8.84 11.74 25.60
CA GLN A 63 -7.92 11.34 26.67
C GLN A 63 -7.62 9.83 26.62
N SER A 64 -8.60 9.03 26.19
CA SER A 64 -8.45 7.58 25.99
C SER A 64 -7.65 7.19 24.74
N GLY A 65 -7.45 8.12 23.80
CA GLY A 65 -6.94 7.85 22.46
C GLY A 65 -7.93 7.14 21.54
N VAL A 66 -9.21 7.04 21.92
CA VAL A 66 -10.23 6.33 21.13
C VAL A 66 -11.33 7.28 20.73
N CYS A 67 -11.35 7.63 19.44
CA CYS A 67 -12.44 8.33 18.81
C CYS A 67 -13.18 7.37 17.88
N GLU A 68 -14.44 7.07 18.17
CA GLU A 68 -15.19 6.05 17.42
C GLU A 68 -16.60 6.48 17.06
N GLY A 69 -17.20 5.78 16.10
CA GLY A 69 -18.57 6.05 15.64
C GLY A 69 -18.68 6.04 14.13
N GLU A 70 -19.91 6.13 13.65
CA GLU A 70 -20.20 6.17 12.22
C GLU A 70 -20.14 7.61 11.71
N GLY A 71 -19.34 7.84 10.66
CA GLY A 71 -19.14 9.14 10.04
C GLY A 71 -17.68 9.60 10.10
N CYS A 72 -17.26 10.27 9.02
CA CYS A 72 -15.86 10.65 8.79
C CYS A 72 -15.62 12.17 8.71
N GLY A 73 -16.69 12.97 8.78
CA GLY A 73 -16.63 14.43 8.69
C GLY A 73 -17.02 15.14 9.99
N PRO A 74 -16.93 16.48 10.02
CA PRO A 74 -17.39 17.30 11.14
C PRO A 74 -18.91 17.25 11.34
N ASP A 75 -19.68 16.97 10.28
CA ASP A 75 -21.15 16.85 10.34
C ASP A 75 -21.61 15.56 11.03
N ARG A 76 -20.73 14.54 11.07
CA ARG A 76 -20.94 13.26 11.75
C ARG A 76 -19.69 12.90 12.55
N PRO A 77 -19.45 13.61 13.67
CA PRO A 77 -18.28 13.39 14.50
C PRO A 77 -18.36 12.04 15.20
N GLY A 78 -17.20 11.54 15.61
CA GLY A 78 -17.14 10.42 16.54
C GLY A 78 -17.44 10.86 17.98
N THR A 79 -17.41 9.88 18.87
CA THR A 79 -17.48 10.07 20.31
C THR A 79 -16.23 9.47 20.95
N CYS A 80 -15.65 10.19 21.91
CA CYS A 80 -14.56 9.68 22.73
C CYS A 80 -15.06 8.51 23.57
N ALA A 81 -14.38 7.37 23.51
CA ALA A 81 -14.79 6.17 24.22
C ALA A 81 -13.70 5.67 25.17
N ALA A 82 -14.10 5.10 26.30
CA ALA A 82 -13.17 4.48 27.23
C ALA A 82 -12.40 3.33 26.54
N LYS A 83 -11.07 3.32 26.67
CA LYS A 83 -10.22 2.27 26.09
C LYS A 83 -10.49 0.90 26.70
N ALA A 84 -10.82 0.84 27.99
CA ALA A 84 -11.08 -0.38 28.75
C ALA A 84 -12.56 -0.51 29.13
N ARG A 85 -13.44 -0.62 28.13
CA ARG A 85 -14.89 -0.84 28.34
C ARG A 85 -15.30 -2.26 27.97
N ALA A 86 -16.46 -2.69 28.47
CA ALA A 86 -17.01 -3.99 28.14
C ALA A 86 -17.41 -4.05 26.66
N CYS A 87 -16.78 -4.95 25.91
CA CYS A 87 -16.99 -5.13 24.49
C CYS A 87 -17.38 -6.56 24.16
N THR A 88 -18.24 -6.74 23.17
CA THR A 88 -18.49 -8.05 22.59
C THR A 88 -17.23 -8.54 21.87
N ARG A 89 -16.99 -9.85 21.89
CA ARG A 89 -15.80 -10.47 21.25
C ARG A 89 -16.05 -10.91 19.81
N ASP A 90 -17.12 -10.41 19.19
CA ASP A 90 -17.36 -10.64 17.77
C ASP A 90 -16.36 -9.86 16.92
N LEU A 91 -16.11 -10.33 15.70
CA LEU A 91 -15.16 -9.74 14.78
C LEU A 91 -15.91 -9.28 13.52
N ARG A 92 -16.44 -8.05 13.55
CA ARG A 92 -17.20 -7.46 12.45
C ARG A 92 -16.32 -6.63 11.51
N PRO A 93 -16.56 -6.68 10.20
CA PRO A 93 -15.91 -5.79 9.25
C PRO A 93 -16.51 -4.39 9.29
N TYR A 94 -15.66 -3.40 9.09
CA TYR A 94 -16.00 -1.99 8.95
C TYR A 94 -15.12 -1.36 7.89
N CYS A 95 -15.67 -0.37 7.19
CA CYS A 95 -14.91 0.44 6.27
C CYS A 95 -14.46 1.71 6.99
N GLY A 96 -13.16 1.83 7.23
CA GLY A 96 -12.55 2.97 7.91
C GLY A 96 -12.77 4.28 7.17
N CYS A 97 -12.56 5.39 7.89
CA CYS A 97 -12.57 6.72 7.29
C CYS A 97 -11.37 6.99 6.38
N ASP A 98 -10.35 6.15 6.46
CA ASP A 98 -9.20 6.07 5.57
C ASP A 98 -9.44 5.19 4.33
N GLY A 99 -10.63 4.59 4.21
CA GLY A 99 -10.97 3.66 3.13
C GLY A 99 -10.33 2.27 3.31
N GLN A 100 -9.77 1.97 4.48
CA GLN A 100 -9.26 0.63 4.77
C GLN A 100 -10.27 -0.20 5.55
N THR A 101 -10.41 -1.47 5.18
CA THR A 101 -11.24 -2.39 5.95
C THR A 101 -10.52 -2.77 7.24
N PHE A 102 -11.21 -2.65 8.36
CA PHE A 102 -10.75 -3.16 9.64
C PHE A 102 -11.77 -4.11 10.26
N ARG A 103 -11.31 -4.94 11.20
CA ARG A 103 -12.18 -5.88 11.91
C ARG A 103 -12.01 -5.79 13.41
N THR A 104 -13.11 -5.68 14.13
CA THR A 104 -13.13 -5.53 15.60
C THR A 104 -14.53 -5.82 16.16
N SER A 105 -14.72 -5.60 17.45
CA SER A 105 -15.99 -5.74 18.17
C SER A 105 -17.15 -4.99 17.50
N GLY A 106 -18.31 -5.65 17.46
CA GLY A 106 -19.57 -5.04 17.05
C GLY A 106 -20.04 -3.90 17.96
N SER A 107 -19.79 -4.05 19.27
CA SER A 107 -20.15 -3.06 20.29
C SER A 107 -19.08 -2.00 20.50
N CYS A 108 -17.85 -2.25 20.03
CA CYS A 108 -16.69 -1.37 20.23
C CYS A 108 -15.84 -1.28 18.96
N PRO A 109 -16.22 -0.42 18.00
CA PRO A 109 -15.47 -0.21 16.77
C PRO A 109 -14.04 0.29 17.00
N GLY A 110 -13.78 1.02 18.08
CA GLY A 110 -12.45 1.51 18.45
C GLY A 110 -11.87 2.58 17.51
N GLN A 111 -12.55 2.86 16.40
CA GLN A 111 -12.22 3.89 15.43
C GLN A 111 -13.47 4.37 14.70
N ARG A 112 -13.35 5.48 13.98
CA ARG A 112 -14.42 6.00 13.12
C ARG A 112 -14.49 5.21 11.82
N PHE A 113 -15.69 5.03 11.31
CA PHE A 113 -15.94 4.27 10.08
C PHE A 113 -17.04 4.91 9.24
N SER A 114 -17.01 4.65 7.93
CA SER A 114 -18.02 5.10 6.98
C SER A 114 -19.19 4.12 6.84
N ALA A 115 -18.92 2.82 7.00
CA ALA A 115 -19.92 1.75 6.89
C ALA A 115 -19.57 0.53 7.76
N ARG A 116 -20.59 -0.24 8.15
CA ARG A 116 -20.48 -1.53 8.86
C ARG A 116 -20.36 -2.71 7.89
N SER A 117 -19.43 -2.60 6.96
CA SER A 117 -19.14 -3.58 5.91
C SER A 117 -17.67 -3.51 5.55
N GLU A 118 -17.21 -4.34 4.63
CA GLU A 118 -15.92 -4.13 3.97
C GLU A 118 -15.97 -2.84 3.13
N CYS A 119 -14.81 -2.25 2.86
CA CYS A 119 -14.70 -1.15 1.90
C CYS A 119 -14.91 -1.67 0.46
N PRO A 120 -15.40 -0.81 -0.46
CA PRO A 120 -15.57 -1.14 -1.87
C PRO A 120 -14.27 -1.51 -2.59
#